data_AF-A0A7W0MEA7-F1
#
_entry.id   AF-A0A7W0MEA7-F1
#
_cell.length_a   1.000
_cell.length_b   1.000
_cell.length_c   1.000
_cell.angle_alpha   90.00
_cell.angle_beta   90.00
_cell.angle_gamma   90.00
#
_symmetry.space_group_name_H-M   'P 1'
#
loop_
_entity.id
_entity.type
_entity.pdbx_description
1 polymer ?
#
loop_
_entity_poly.entity_id
_entity_poly.type
_entity_poly.pdbx_seq_one_letter_code
_entity_poly.pdbx_strand_id
1 'polypeptide(L)'
;MQESFTLDTPMAGRRTRRSWPAWLRASRPAPAQWLLAVLSALLLILAFPDFDLWPLAWVALVPLIFAIVHRRQMSAPQAFVLGWTTGTLFFYGSCWWLTHSMIHYGGIPRWLAFVLLAPLTLVAGLFPGLFALALWRLSTRWGVGRVLLLVPFLWAAQEWARLGVTGQLWNAVGYSQAFHPPLIQAASWG
;
A
#
# COMPACT_ATOMS: atom_id res chain seq x y z
N MET A 1 65.13 -31.11 -40.97
CA MET A 1 64.96 -31.32 -39.52
C MET A 1 64.10 -30.17 -39.01
N GLN A 2 62.81 -30.48 -38.78
CA GLN A 2 61.80 -29.76 -37.96
C GLN A 2 61.39 -28.33 -38.35
N GLU A 3 60.34 -28.23 -39.17
CA GLU A 3 59.43 -27.07 -39.18
C GLU A 3 58.62 -27.04 -37.87
N SER A 4 58.75 -25.98 -37.09
CA SER A 4 58.01 -25.79 -35.85
C SER A 4 56.58 -25.34 -36.14
N PHE A 5 55.64 -26.28 -36.02
CA PHE A 5 54.20 -26.05 -36.06
C PHE A 5 53.76 -25.18 -34.87
N THR A 6 53.55 -23.88 -35.08
CA THR A 6 52.99 -22.99 -34.07
C THR A 6 51.47 -23.19 -34.00
N LEU A 7 51.02 -23.80 -32.90
CA LEU A 7 49.61 -23.94 -32.56
C LEU A 7 49.02 -22.57 -32.21
N ASP A 8 48.12 -22.07 -33.05
CA ASP A 8 47.26 -20.94 -32.76
C ASP A 8 46.37 -21.27 -31.55
N THR A 9 46.65 -20.63 -30.41
CA THR A 9 45.78 -20.70 -29.24
C THR A 9 44.44 -20.02 -29.54
N PRO A 10 43.29 -20.70 -29.37
CA PRO A 10 41.99 -20.07 -29.56
C PRO A 10 41.75 -18.99 -28.49
N MET A 11 41.42 -17.78 -28.98
CA MET A 11 41.01 -16.63 -28.18
C MET A 11 39.94 -17.03 -27.14
N ALA A 12 40.28 -16.85 -25.86
CA ALA A 12 39.38 -17.07 -24.74
C ALA A 12 38.07 -16.29 -24.94
N GLY A 13 36.96 -17.03 -25.02
CA GLY A 13 35.63 -16.48 -25.25
C GLY A 13 35.28 -15.39 -24.24
N ARG A 14 34.77 -14.26 -24.77
CA ARG A 14 34.13 -13.21 -23.96
C ARG A 14 33.03 -13.85 -23.11
N ARG A 15 33.27 -13.98 -21.81
CA ARG A 15 32.23 -14.29 -20.82
C ARG A 15 31.18 -13.20 -20.88
N THR A 16 30.08 -13.46 -21.58
CA THR A 16 28.87 -12.65 -21.50
C THR A 16 28.39 -12.73 -20.05
N ARG A 17 28.64 -11.68 -19.26
CA ARG A 17 28.03 -11.52 -17.94
C ARG A 17 26.52 -11.51 -18.16
N ARG A 18 25.87 -12.63 -17.86
CA ARG A 18 24.42 -12.80 -17.86
C ARG A 18 23.84 -11.74 -16.91
N SER A 19 23.45 -10.58 -17.44
CA SER A 19 22.87 -9.48 -16.67
C SER A 19 21.43 -9.86 -16.38
N TRP A 20 21.21 -10.48 -15.22
CA TRP A 20 19.87 -10.77 -14.73
C TRP A 20 19.02 -9.49 -14.80
N PRO A 21 17.78 -9.54 -15.31
CA PRO A 21 16.93 -8.37 -15.41
C PRO A 21 16.63 -7.78 -14.02
N ALA A 22 16.48 -6.46 -13.94
CA ALA A 22 16.41 -5.71 -12.67
C ALA A 22 15.26 -6.16 -11.75
N TRP A 23 14.18 -6.73 -12.29
CA TRP A 23 13.05 -7.26 -11.52
C TRP A 23 13.41 -8.52 -10.70
N LEU A 24 14.44 -9.27 -11.09
CA LEU A 24 14.95 -10.42 -10.32
C LEU A 24 15.88 -10.01 -9.17
N ARG A 25 16.35 -8.76 -9.16
CA ARG A 25 17.10 -8.15 -8.04
C ARG A 25 16.19 -7.39 -7.06
N ALA A 26 14.89 -7.68 -7.06
CA ALA A 26 13.98 -7.12 -6.07
C ALA A 26 14.22 -7.76 -4.70
N SER A 27 15.08 -7.15 -3.88
CA SER A 27 15.29 -7.56 -2.49
C SER A 27 13.99 -7.43 -1.71
N ARG A 28 13.54 -8.49 -1.02
CA ARG A 28 12.33 -8.50 -0.17
C ARG A 28 12.17 -7.20 0.64
N PRO A 29 10.94 -6.73 0.91
CA PRO A 29 10.76 -5.56 1.76
C PRO A 29 11.45 -5.79 3.10
N ALA A 30 12.18 -4.78 3.58
CA ALA A 30 12.88 -4.88 4.84
C ALA A 30 11.87 -4.97 6.00
N PRO A 31 12.19 -5.61 7.14
CA PRO A 31 11.31 -5.66 8.31
C PRO A 31 10.82 -4.28 8.76
N ALA A 32 11.67 -3.26 8.66
CA ALA A 32 11.31 -1.87 8.97
C ALA A 32 10.15 -1.33 8.10
N GLN A 33 10.05 -1.75 6.82
CA GLN A 33 8.98 -1.29 5.94
C GLN A 33 7.64 -1.92 6.29
N TRP A 34 7.67 -3.20 6.67
CA TRP A 34 6.50 -3.87 7.22
C TRP A 34 6.04 -3.23 8.50
N LEU A 35 6.97 -2.89 9.40
CA LEU A 35 6.64 -2.17 10.63
C LEU A 35 5.97 -0.84 10.34
N LEU A 36 6.49 -0.06 9.39
CA LEU A 36 5.90 1.22 8.99
C LEU A 36 4.52 1.05 8.33
N ALA A 37 4.33 0.03 7.48
CA ALA A 37 3.05 -0.28 6.87
C ALA A 37 1.99 -0.67 7.93
N VAL A 38 2.37 -1.54 8.88
CA VAL A 38 1.50 -1.93 10.00
C VAL A 38 1.21 -0.72 10.90
N LEU A 39 2.22 0.11 11.21
CA LEU A 39 2.03 1.33 11.99
C LEU A 39 1.03 2.28 11.32
N SER A 40 1.14 2.47 9.99
CA SER A 40 0.18 3.26 9.23
C SER A 40 -1.25 2.71 9.34
N ALA A 41 -1.42 1.38 9.24
CA ALA A 41 -2.72 0.74 9.40
C ALA A 41 -3.28 0.94 10.81
N LEU A 42 -2.45 0.77 11.86
CA LEU A 42 -2.85 0.97 13.24
C LEU A 42 -3.28 2.42 13.52
N LEU A 43 -2.52 3.40 13.03
CA LEU A 43 -2.89 4.82 13.16
C LEU A 43 -4.22 5.13 12.47
N LEU A 44 -4.47 4.52 11.29
CA LEU A 44 -5.76 4.64 10.64
C LEU A 44 -6.85 4.00 11.49
N ILE A 45 -6.71 2.74 11.94
CA ILE A 45 -7.72 2.05 12.76
C ILE A 45 -8.10 2.88 13.99
N LEU A 46 -7.11 3.43 14.69
CA LEU A 46 -7.31 4.26 15.88
C LEU A 46 -8.00 5.60 15.58
N ALA A 47 -7.97 6.08 14.34
CA ALA A 47 -8.63 7.32 13.95
C ALA A 47 -10.13 7.15 13.62
N PHE A 48 -10.64 5.91 13.57
CA PHE A 48 -12.03 5.61 13.21
C PHE A 48 -12.90 5.29 14.46
N PRO A 49 -14.25 5.28 14.32
CA PRO A 49 -15.20 5.58 15.41
C PRO A 49 -15.11 4.77 16.69
N ASP A 50 -14.57 3.55 16.66
CA ASP A 50 -14.42 2.74 17.87
C ASP A 50 -13.40 3.34 18.86
N PHE A 51 -12.42 4.10 18.35
CA PHE A 51 -11.36 4.75 19.14
C PHE A 51 -11.40 6.28 19.08
N ASP A 52 -11.90 6.84 17.97
CA ASP A 52 -12.13 8.28 17.77
C ASP A 52 -10.91 9.18 18.01
N LEU A 53 -9.69 8.66 17.80
CA LEU A 53 -8.46 9.45 17.84
C LEU A 53 -8.23 10.15 16.49
N TRP A 54 -9.21 10.94 16.06
CA TRP A 54 -9.23 11.64 14.78
C TRP A 54 -7.95 12.44 14.43
N PRO A 55 -7.15 13.00 15.37
CA PRO A 55 -5.93 13.71 15.00
C PRO A 55 -4.91 12.78 14.35
N LEU A 56 -4.96 11.47 14.65
CA LEU A 56 -4.06 10.48 14.07
C LEU A 56 -4.26 10.35 12.57
N ALA A 57 -5.46 10.60 12.03
CA ALA A 57 -5.74 10.55 10.60
C ALA A 57 -4.81 11.45 9.77
N TRP A 58 -4.41 12.61 10.32
CA TRP A 58 -3.52 13.58 9.67
C TRP A 58 -2.11 13.03 9.43
N VAL A 59 -1.64 12.14 10.31
CA VAL A 59 -0.29 11.57 10.24
C VAL A 59 -0.28 10.09 9.88
N ALA A 60 -1.45 9.44 9.82
CA ALA A 60 -1.58 8.00 9.66
C ALA A 60 -0.94 7.47 8.37
N LEU A 61 -0.94 8.26 7.30
CA LEU A 61 -0.33 7.87 6.01
C LEU A 61 1.19 8.10 5.96
N VAL A 62 1.74 8.90 6.87
CA VAL A 62 3.17 9.28 6.86
C VAL A 62 4.10 8.07 6.92
N PRO A 63 3.89 7.06 7.82
CA PRO A 63 4.73 5.87 7.87
C PRO A 63 4.74 5.08 6.56
N LEU A 64 3.57 4.88 5.93
CA LEU A 64 3.45 4.18 4.65
C LEU A 64 4.16 4.93 3.53
N ILE A 65 3.94 6.25 3.44
CA ILE A 65 4.60 7.11 2.45
C ILE A 65 6.12 7.01 2.61
N PHE A 66 6.62 7.14 3.85
CA PHE A 66 8.03 7.04 4.17
C PHE A 66 8.62 5.67 3.78
N ALA A 67 7.91 4.58 4.09
CA ALA A 67 8.32 3.22 3.73
C ALA A 67 8.51 3.04 2.22
N ILE A 68 7.69 3.72 1.41
CA ILE A 68 7.71 3.65 -0.05
C ILE A 68 8.80 4.53 -0.66
N VAL A 69 8.88 5.80 -0.26
CA VAL A 69 9.72 6.80 -0.93
C VAL A 69 11.18 6.80 -0.48
N HIS A 70 11.47 6.32 0.73
CA HIS A 70 12.83 6.39 1.29
C HIS A 70 13.75 5.27 0.76
N ARG A 71 13.21 4.15 0.28
CA ARG A 71 14.02 3.01 -0.18
C ARG A 71 14.43 3.15 -1.65
N ARG A 72 15.72 3.36 -1.89
CA ARG A 72 16.31 3.49 -3.24
C ARG A 72 16.11 2.28 -4.17
N GLN A 73 15.88 1.09 -3.62
CA GLN A 73 15.74 -0.18 -4.36
C GLN A 73 14.33 -0.80 -4.22
N MET A 74 13.30 0.03 -4.00
CA MET A 74 11.92 -0.47 -3.97
C MET A 74 11.47 -0.90 -5.37
N SER A 75 10.84 -2.09 -5.48
CA SER A 75 10.20 -2.54 -6.72
C SER A 75 8.69 -2.29 -6.71
N ALA A 76 8.08 -2.25 -7.90
CA ALA A 76 6.64 -2.01 -8.06
C ALA A 76 5.76 -2.99 -7.25
N PRO A 77 6.01 -4.32 -7.28
CA PRO A 77 5.23 -5.27 -6.50
C PRO A 77 5.35 -5.05 -4.99
N GLN A 78 6.51 -4.58 -4.51
CA GLN A 78 6.73 -4.34 -3.09
C GLN A 78 5.96 -3.13 -2.60
N ALA A 79 5.98 -2.04 -3.36
CA ALA A 79 5.18 -0.86 -3.06
C ALA A 79 3.68 -1.23 -3.02
N PHE A 80 3.21 -1.95 -4.04
CA PHE A 80 1.83 -2.43 -4.09
C PHE A 80 1.47 -3.29 -2.87
N VAL A 81 2.29 -4.30 -2.54
CA VAL A 81 2.03 -5.21 -1.42
C VAL A 81 2.03 -4.46 -0.08
N LEU A 82 2.95 -3.52 0.15
CA LEU A 82 2.95 -2.73 1.39
C LEU A 82 1.67 -1.89 1.54
N GLY A 83 1.25 -1.22 0.47
CA GLY A 83 -0.01 -0.47 0.47
C GLY A 83 -1.22 -1.39 0.64
N TRP A 84 -1.22 -2.53 -0.05
CA TRP A 84 -2.30 -3.51 -0.01
C TRP A 84 -2.47 -4.09 1.39
N THR A 85 -1.37 -4.46 2.04
CA THR A 85 -1.37 -4.93 3.43
C THR A 85 -1.85 -3.84 4.38
N THR A 86 -1.38 -2.60 4.21
CA THR A 86 -1.83 -1.46 5.04
C THR A 86 -3.34 -1.28 4.94
N GLY A 87 -3.87 -1.25 3.71
CA GLY A 87 -5.31 -1.12 3.46
C GLY A 87 -6.12 -2.29 3.98
N THR A 88 -5.64 -3.52 3.76
CA THR A 88 -6.31 -4.74 4.23
C THR A 88 -6.42 -4.75 5.75
N LEU A 89 -5.31 -4.47 6.46
CA LEU A 89 -5.31 -4.41 7.93
C LEU A 89 -6.22 -3.30 8.44
N PHE A 90 -6.15 -2.12 7.82
CA PHE A 90 -7.02 -0.99 8.15
C PHE A 90 -8.50 -1.36 8.05
N PHE A 91 -8.96 -1.83 6.87
CA PHE A 91 -10.36 -2.19 6.69
C PHE A 91 -10.78 -3.40 7.53
N TYR A 92 -9.88 -4.37 7.77
CA TYR A 92 -10.20 -5.49 8.66
C TYR A 92 -10.40 -5.03 10.10
N GLY A 93 -9.54 -4.15 10.58
CA GLY A 93 -9.62 -3.58 11.92
C GLY A 93 -10.78 -2.61 12.11
N SER A 94 -11.14 -1.80 11.10
CA SER A 94 -12.17 -0.78 11.22
C SER A 94 -13.56 -1.22 10.73
N CYS A 95 -13.66 -2.29 9.93
CA CYS A 95 -14.93 -2.84 9.44
C CYS A 95 -15.29 -4.18 10.09
N TRP A 96 -14.68 -4.54 11.23
CA TRP A 96 -14.98 -5.78 11.94
C TRP A 96 -16.46 -5.89 12.34
N TRP A 97 -17.14 -4.74 12.54
CA TRP A 97 -18.56 -4.63 12.83
C TRP A 97 -19.46 -5.28 11.77
N LEU A 98 -19.00 -5.45 10.52
CA LEU A 98 -19.75 -6.15 9.46
C LEU A 98 -20.04 -7.62 9.83
N THR A 99 -19.22 -8.21 10.70
CA THR A 99 -19.44 -9.58 11.20
C THR A 99 -20.70 -9.67 12.07
N HIS A 100 -21.16 -8.56 12.68
CA HIS A 100 -22.35 -8.55 13.53
C HIS A 100 -23.57 -9.05 12.75
N SER A 101 -23.81 -8.50 11.56
CA SER A 101 -24.96 -8.91 10.75
C SER A 101 -24.88 -10.37 10.30
N MET A 102 -23.68 -10.86 9.97
CA MET A 102 -23.45 -12.26 9.61
C MET A 102 -23.80 -13.20 10.76
N ILE A 103 -23.42 -12.85 11.97
CA ILE A 103 -23.62 -13.67 13.17
C ILE A 103 -25.09 -13.62 13.62
N HIS A 104 -25.65 -12.43 13.76
CA HIS A 104 -26.96 -12.23 14.39
C HIS A 104 -28.14 -12.42 13.44
N TYR A 105 -27.98 -12.06 12.16
CA TYR A 105 -29.05 -12.18 11.17
C TYR A 105 -28.79 -13.31 10.15
N GLY A 106 -27.51 -13.60 9.85
CA GLY A 106 -27.14 -14.68 8.94
C GLY A 106 -27.03 -16.06 9.59
N GLY A 107 -27.04 -16.15 10.93
CA GLY A 107 -26.84 -17.40 11.66
C GLY A 107 -25.45 -18.03 11.46
N ILE A 108 -24.48 -17.25 10.96
CA ILE A 108 -23.13 -17.73 10.64
C ILE A 108 -22.31 -17.88 11.93
N PRO A 109 -21.60 -19.01 12.13
CA PRO A 109 -20.69 -19.16 13.27
C PRO A 109 -19.64 -18.05 13.31
N ARG A 110 -19.32 -17.56 14.52
CA ARG A 110 -18.45 -16.38 14.73
C ARG A 110 -17.14 -16.47 13.96
N TRP A 111 -16.42 -17.58 14.05
CA TRP A 111 -15.14 -17.77 13.36
C TRP A 111 -15.28 -17.66 11.83
N LEU A 112 -16.37 -18.19 11.27
CA LEU A 112 -16.63 -18.15 9.84
C LEU A 112 -16.99 -16.73 9.38
N ALA A 113 -17.73 -15.96 10.18
CA ALA A 113 -18.00 -14.56 9.88
C ALA A 113 -16.71 -13.72 9.75
N PHE A 114 -15.74 -13.91 10.65
CA PHE A 114 -14.43 -13.24 10.57
C PHE A 114 -13.59 -13.69 9.36
N VAL A 115 -13.72 -14.95 8.93
CA VAL A 115 -13.10 -15.44 7.69
C VAL A 115 -13.75 -14.81 6.47
N LEU A 116 -15.09 -14.70 6.46
CA LEU A 116 -15.85 -14.10 5.36
C LEU A 116 -15.67 -12.57 5.26
N LEU A 117 -15.20 -11.92 6.33
CA LEU A 117 -14.75 -10.52 6.27
C LEU A 117 -13.46 -10.36 5.45
N ALA A 118 -12.56 -11.36 5.47
CA ALA A 118 -11.24 -11.23 4.84
C ALA A 118 -11.30 -10.91 3.33
N PRO A 119 -12.10 -11.59 2.48
CA PRO A 119 -12.23 -11.25 1.06
C PRO A 119 -12.61 -9.78 0.81
N LEU A 120 -13.55 -9.25 1.60
CA LEU A 120 -13.99 -7.86 1.49
C LEU A 120 -12.82 -6.89 1.75
N THR A 121 -12.07 -7.14 2.81
CA THR A 121 -10.93 -6.29 3.20
C THR A 121 -9.74 -6.43 2.25
N LEU A 122 -9.54 -7.62 1.67
CA LEU A 122 -8.54 -7.84 0.63
C LEU A 122 -8.88 -7.05 -0.63
N VAL A 123 -10.15 -7.04 -1.06
CA VAL A 123 -10.60 -6.23 -2.21
C VAL A 123 -10.50 -4.74 -1.91
N ALA A 124 -11.00 -4.28 -0.76
CA ALA A 124 -10.92 -2.88 -0.36
C ALA A 124 -9.47 -2.40 -0.19
N GLY A 125 -8.57 -3.27 0.28
CA GLY A 125 -7.15 -2.98 0.40
C GLY A 125 -6.46 -2.74 -0.95
N LEU A 126 -7.01 -3.26 -2.07
CA LEU A 126 -6.39 -3.08 -3.40
C LEU A 126 -6.21 -1.60 -3.73
N PHE A 127 -7.12 -0.73 -3.27
CA PHE A 127 -7.10 0.71 -3.54
C PHE A 127 -5.90 1.42 -2.85
N PRO A 128 -5.65 1.24 -1.53
CA PRO A 128 -4.37 1.61 -0.92
C PRO A 128 -3.14 0.98 -1.58
N GLY A 129 -3.23 -0.25 -2.08
CA GLY A 129 -2.17 -0.88 -2.88
C GLY A 129 -1.88 -0.14 -4.19
N LEU A 130 -2.91 0.26 -4.93
CA LEU A 130 -2.80 1.06 -6.14
C LEU A 130 -2.27 2.46 -5.86
N PHE A 131 -2.68 3.08 -4.75
CA PHE A 131 -2.10 4.33 -4.26
C PHE A 131 -0.60 4.19 -4.02
N ALA A 132 -0.17 3.15 -3.30
CA ALA A 132 1.25 2.92 -3.02
C ALA A 132 2.05 2.67 -4.30
N LEU A 133 1.48 1.94 -5.26
CA LEU A 133 2.08 1.73 -6.57
C LEU A 133 2.21 3.02 -7.37
N ALA A 134 1.17 3.85 -7.40
CA ALA A 134 1.19 5.16 -8.06
C ALA A 134 2.22 6.09 -7.41
N LEU A 135 2.25 6.15 -6.07
CA LEU A 135 3.21 6.90 -5.30
C LEU A 135 4.65 6.49 -5.67
N TRP A 136 4.95 5.20 -5.70
CA TRP A 136 6.26 4.67 -6.11
C TRP A 136 6.61 5.02 -7.56
N ARG A 137 5.68 4.86 -8.50
CA ARG A 137 5.90 5.17 -9.93
C ARG A 137 6.19 6.64 -10.15
N LEU A 138 5.44 7.52 -9.48
CA LEU A 138 5.62 8.95 -9.63
C LEU A 138 6.90 9.41 -8.92
N SER A 139 7.20 8.89 -7.73
CA SER A 139 8.41 9.30 -6.99
C SER A 139 9.70 8.87 -7.69
N THR A 140 9.70 7.73 -8.38
CA THR A 140 10.82 7.30 -9.23
C THR A 140 10.96 8.12 -10.51
N ARG A 141 9.87 8.71 -11.04
CA ARG A 141 9.88 9.49 -12.29
C ARG A 141 10.12 10.99 -12.08
N TRP A 142 9.55 11.57 -11.04
CA TRP A 142 9.50 13.03 -10.83
C TRP A 142 10.25 13.50 -9.57
N GLY A 143 10.75 12.55 -8.78
CA GLY A 143 11.42 12.81 -7.50
C GLY A 143 10.44 12.94 -6.34
N VAL A 144 10.92 12.63 -5.13
CA VAL A 144 10.10 12.55 -3.91
C VAL A 144 9.42 13.88 -3.58
N GLY A 145 10.16 15.00 -3.63
CA GLY A 145 9.63 16.30 -3.22
C GLY A 145 8.38 16.75 -3.99
N ARG A 146 8.38 16.60 -5.33
CA ARG A 146 7.22 16.96 -6.16
C ARG A 146 6.03 16.04 -5.90
N VAL A 147 6.29 14.77 -5.63
CA VAL A 147 5.24 13.76 -5.46
C VAL A 147 4.56 13.86 -4.10
N LEU A 148 5.25 14.36 -3.07
CA LEU A 148 4.63 14.65 -1.78
C LEU A 148 3.48 15.67 -1.90
N LEU A 149 3.59 16.63 -2.83
CA LEU A 149 2.50 17.57 -3.12
C LEU A 149 1.29 16.90 -3.80
N LEU A 150 1.50 15.75 -4.44
CA LEU A 150 0.45 15.00 -5.14
C LEU A 150 -0.22 13.94 -4.25
N VAL A 151 0.37 13.61 -3.10
CA VAL A 151 -0.17 12.61 -2.15
C VAL A 151 -1.66 12.82 -1.83
N PRO A 152 -2.15 14.01 -1.44
CA PRO A 152 -3.56 14.17 -1.08
C PRO A 152 -4.49 13.86 -2.26
N PHE A 153 -4.11 14.27 -3.48
CA PHE A 153 -4.86 13.98 -4.69
C PHE A 153 -4.85 12.49 -5.04
N LEU A 154 -3.70 11.82 -4.89
CA LEU A 154 -3.60 10.37 -5.12
C LEU A 154 -4.44 9.59 -4.11
N TRP A 155 -4.49 10.03 -2.86
CA TRP A 155 -5.31 9.39 -1.84
C TRP A 155 -6.81 9.61 -2.11
N ALA A 156 -7.24 10.85 -2.35
CA ALA A 156 -8.62 11.15 -2.68
C ALA A 156 -9.08 10.41 -3.96
N ALA A 157 -8.21 10.33 -4.99
CA ALA A 157 -8.50 9.61 -6.22
C ALA A 157 -8.71 8.11 -5.98
N GLN A 158 -7.93 7.47 -5.09
CA GLN A 158 -8.19 6.06 -4.79
C GLN A 158 -9.50 5.87 -4.02
N GLU A 159 -9.85 6.77 -3.10
CA GLU A 159 -11.08 6.66 -2.32
C GLU A 159 -12.30 6.82 -3.23
N TRP A 160 -12.23 7.76 -4.16
CA TRP A 160 -13.26 7.97 -5.17
C TRP A 160 -13.36 6.80 -6.15
N ALA A 161 -12.22 6.25 -6.60
CA ALA A 161 -12.21 5.04 -7.42
C ALA A 161 -12.81 3.84 -6.67
N ARG A 162 -12.54 3.70 -5.37
CA ARG A 162 -13.13 2.66 -4.52
C ARG A 162 -14.64 2.79 -4.45
N LEU A 163 -15.15 4.00 -4.21
CA LEU A 163 -16.58 4.27 -4.25
C LEU A 163 -17.18 3.89 -5.62
N GLY A 164 -16.56 4.27 -6.72
CA GLY A 164 -17.05 3.95 -8.07
C GLY A 164 -17.05 2.46 -8.40
N VAL A 165 -16.03 1.71 -7.97
CA VAL A 165 -15.87 0.28 -8.31
C VAL A 165 -16.63 -0.64 -7.37
N THR A 166 -16.64 -0.33 -6.07
CA THR A 166 -17.21 -1.21 -5.04
C THR A 166 -18.54 -0.72 -4.49
N GLY A 167 -18.93 0.52 -4.81
CA GLY A 167 -20.13 1.16 -4.25
C GLY A 167 -20.01 1.55 -2.78
N GLN A 168 -18.85 1.35 -2.13
CA GLN A 168 -18.65 1.70 -0.73
C GLN A 168 -17.54 2.74 -0.55
N LEU A 169 -17.77 3.64 0.41
CA LEU A 169 -16.81 4.64 0.86
C LEU A 169 -16.58 4.52 2.37
N TRP A 170 -16.73 3.31 2.92
CA TRP A 170 -16.51 3.10 4.35
C TRP A 170 -15.12 3.55 4.74
N ASN A 171 -15.06 4.25 5.86
CA ASN A 171 -13.83 4.75 6.44
C ASN A 171 -12.97 5.60 5.48
N ALA A 172 -13.59 6.49 4.69
CA ALA A 172 -12.84 7.55 4.03
C ALA A 172 -12.17 8.44 5.07
N VAL A 173 -10.90 8.80 4.86
CA VAL A 173 -10.08 9.48 5.88
C VAL A 173 -10.71 10.80 6.30
N GLY A 174 -11.36 11.53 5.39
CA GLY A 174 -12.07 12.78 5.70
C GLY A 174 -13.19 12.62 6.74
N TYR A 175 -13.84 11.46 6.84
CA TYR A 175 -14.91 11.23 7.82
C TYR A 175 -14.44 11.24 9.27
N SER A 176 -13.16 10.98 9.53
CA SER A 176 -12.61 11.12 10.88
C SER A 176 -12.77 12.55 11.43
N GLN A 177 -12.95 13.55 10.58
CA GLN A 177 -13.11 14.96 10.97
C GLN A 177 -14.59 15.38 11.08
N ALA A 178 -15.54 14.49 10.78
CA ALA A 178 -16.95 14.86 10.61
C ALA A 178 -17.62 15.36 11.90
N PHE A 179 -17.20 14.88 13.06
CA PHE A 179 -17.78 15.28 14.34
C PHE A 179 -17.11 16.51 14.97
N HIS A 180 -16.25 17.21 14.22
CA HIS A 180 -15.56 18.43 14.67
C HIS A 180 -16.02 19.65 13.87
N PRO A 181 -16.89 20.51 14.46
CA PRO A 181 -17.50 21.65 13.76
C PRO A 181 -16.51 22.58 13.03
N PRO A 182 -15.31 22.90 13.57
CA PRO A 182 -14.36 23.74 12.86
C PRO A 182 -13.78 23.11 11.59
N LEU A 183 -13.73 21.77 11.53
CA LEU A 183 -13.08 21.04 10.44
C LEU A 183 -14.09 20.58 9.38
N ILE A 184 -15.29 20.17 9.79
CA ILE A 184 -16.33 19.70 8.85
C ILE A 184 -16.83 20.80 7.91
N GLN A 185 -16.67 22.08 8.24
CA GLN A 185 -17.10 23.19 7.38
C GLN A 185 -16.48 23.12 5.96
N ALA A 186 -15.25 22.62 5.84
CA ALA A 186 -14.60 22.44 4.55
C ALA A 186 -15.36 21.48 3.61
N ALA A 187 -16.10 20.51 4.16
CA ALA A 187 -16.90 19.57 3.36
C ALA A 187 -18.05 20.25 2.60
N SER A 188 -18.42 21.48 2.95
CA SER A 188 -19.39 22.27 2.16
C SER A 188 -18.86 22.67 0.77
N TRP A 189 -17.55 22.61 0.56
CA TRP A 189 -16.88 22.99 -0.69
C TRP A 189 -16.49 21.79 -1.57
N GLY A 190 -16.65 20.57 -1.06
CA GLY A 190 -16.26 19.34 -1.75
C GLY A 190 -15.40 18.43 -0.88
#